data_AF-A0A8E2ILQ9-F1
#
_entry.id   AF-A0A8E2ILQ9-F1
#
_cell.length_a   1.000
_cell.length_b   1.000
_cell.length_c   1.000
_cell.angle_alpha   90.00
_cell.angle_beta   90.00
_cell.angle_gamma   90.00
#
_symmetry.space_group_name_H-M   'P 1'
#
loop_
_entity.id
_entity.type
_entity.pdbx_description
1 polymer ?
#
loop_
_entity_poly.entity_id
_entity_poly.type
_entity_poly.pdbx_seq_one_letter_code
_entity_poly.pdbx_strand_id
1 'polypeptide(L)'
;MNSGRRRSQHLRPASAQDPIWRLWGALPVQWRGPVLGEGISDWASITENDWARLDLSGLPEPYAAELAWMAHWQACDGTRVSVLAMAQLAHIVRHAAGQGHRVPASIRQMDWEAAYELQGWYYANYRRRLPGGQSHRRLRIVFGFARQALIAACHDGLWWQLDDWHPRCDPRIPLTNREPVANYGCSPGQISQPWLRAAVKWHLGTMLESGALRWTSVSQERMPSLRRFDKWLSTCFE
;
A
#
# COMPACT_ATOMS: atom_id res chain seq x y z
N MET A 1 2.30 -29.35 -11.63
CA MET A 1 1.09 -28.79 -12.28
C MET A 1 0.93 -27.34 -11.84
N ASN A 2 0.98 -26.42 -12.81
CA ASN A 2 1.01 -24.97 -12.60
C ASN A 2 -0.37 -24.44 -12.14
N SER A 3 -0.54 -24.15 -10.85
CA SER A 3 -1.74 -23.49 -10.33
C SER A 3 -1.60 -21.97 -10.48
N GLY A 4 -2.06 -21.45 -11.62
CA GLY A 4 -2.18 -20.02 -11.84
C GLY A 4 -3.10 -19.39 -10.79
N ARG A 5 -2.53 -18.50 -9.95
CA ARG A 5 -3.27 -17.56 -9.11
C ARG A 5 -4.19 -16.71 -10.00
N ARG A 6 -5.43 -17.14 -10.20
CA ARG A 6 -6.49 -16.26 -10.69
C ARG A 6 -6.85 -15.31 -9.55
N ARG A 7 -6.16 -14.17 -9.48
CA ARG A 7 -6.67 -12.97 -8.82
C ARG A 7 -8.05 -12.72 -9.42
N SER A 8 -9.08 -12.55 -8.59
CA SER A 8 -10.40 -12.11 -9.04
C SER A 8 -10.25 -10.77 -9.74
N GLN A 9 -10.04 -10.79 -11.04
CA GLN A 9 -10.02 -9.62 -11.89
C GLN A 9 -11.47 -9.22 -12.08
N HIS A 10 -11.91 -8.22 -11.31
CA HIS A 10 -13.09 -7.48 -11.72
C HIS A 10 -12.79 -6.90 -13.10
N LEU A 11 -13.61 -7.27 -14.08
CA LEU A 11 -13.57 -6.71 -15.42
C LEU A 11 -13.85 -5.22 -15.29
N ARG A 12 -12.78 -4.41 -15.35
CA ARG A 12 -12.94 -2.97 -15.53
C ARG A 12 -13.38 -2.73 -16.97
N PRO A 13 -14.40 -1.90 -17.22
CA PRO A 13 -14.67 -1.45 -18.57
C PRO A 13 -13.40 -0.78 -19.11
N ALA A 14 -13.07 -1.01 -20.38
CA ALA A 14 -11.84 -0.52 -21.00
C ALA A 14 -11.70 1.02 -20.97
N SER A 15 -12.80 1.73 -20.66
CA SER A 15 -12.88 3.18 -20.49
C SER A 15 -12.73 3.67 -19.03
N ALA A 16 -12.60 2.77 -18.04
CA ALA A 16 -12.44 3.19 -16.65
C ALA A 16 -11.04 3.78 -16.43
N GLN A 17 -11.00 5.11 -16.31
CA GLN A 17 -9.79 5.84 -15.96
C GLN A 17 -9.22 5.32 -14.63
N ASP A 18 -7.88 5.22 -14.54
CA ASP A 18 -7.23 4.74 -13.32
C ASP A 18 -7.66 5.63 -12.12
N PRO A 19 -8.19 5.05 -11.03
CA PRO A 19 -8.69 5.80 -9.88
C PRO A 19 -7.64 6.71 -9.22
N ILE A 20 -6.34 6.49 -9.48
CA ILE A 20 -5.30 7.41 -9.04
C ILE A 20 -5.53 8.83 -9.59
N TRP A 21 -6.09 8.98 -10.78
CA TRP A 21 -6.31 10.31 -11.38
C TRP A 21 -7.42 11.09 -10.69
N ARG A 22 -8.42 10.40 -10.12
CA ARG A 22 -9.41 11.01 -9.22
C ARG A 22 -8.73 11.52 -7.95
N LEU A 23 -7.86 10.71 -7.35
CA LEU A 23 -7.12 11.06 -6.14
C LEU A 23 -6.16 12.22 -6.39
N TRP A 24 -5.45 12.20 -7.52
CA TRP A 24 -4.58 13.26 -7.99
C TRP A 24 -5.36 14.56 -8.17
N GLY A 25 -6.51 14.53 -8.85
CA GLY A 25 -7.36 15.71 -9.04
C GLY A 25 -7.86 16.33 -7.74
N ALA A 26 -8.02 15.53 -6.68
CA ALA A 26 -8.41 15.98 -5.35
C ALA A 26 -7.24 16.51 -4.49
N LEU A 27 -5.98 16.33 -4.91
CA LEU A 27 -4.84 16.88 -4.19
C LEU A 27 -4.82 18.41 -4.26
N PRO A 28 -4.42 19.09 -3.16
CA PRO A 28 -4.16 20.52 -3.23
C PRO A 28 -3.09 20.82 -4.29
N VAL A 29 -3.15 22.00 -4.91
CA VAL A 29 -2.32 22.33 -6.09
C VAL A 29 -0.81 22.20 -5.81
N GLN A 30 -0.37 22.57 -4.62
CA GLN A 30 1.02 22.47 -4.17
C GLN A 30 1.53 21.02 -4.06
N TRP A 31 0.63 20.02 -4.02
CA TRP A 31 0.97 18.60 -4.01
C TRP A 31 0.93 17.95 -5.40
N ARG A 32 0.56 18.69 -6.45
CA ARG A 32 0.45 18.20 -7.83
C ARG A 32 1.68 18.53 -8.70
N GLY A 33 2.75 19.01 -8.08
CA GLY A 33 3.96 19.43 -8.77
C GLY A 33 4.94 18.29 -9.07
N PRO A 34 5.85 18.47 -10.04
CA PRO A 34 6.96 17.55 -10.29
C PRO A 34 7.99 17.56 -9.16
N VAL A 35 8.00 18.60 -8.32
CA VAL A 35 8.81 18.71 -7.12
C VAL A 35 7.91 19.14 -5.99
N LEU A 36 7.92 18.39 -4.89
CA LEU A 36 7.18 18.73 -3.67
C LEU A 36 8.13 19.38 -2.66
N GLY A 37 7.59 20.31 -1.89
CA GLY A 37 8.23 20.95 -0.75
C GLY A 37 8.08 22.46 -0.76
N GLU A 38 8.40 23.09 -1.89
CA GLU A 38 8.19 24.53 -2.06
C GLU A 38 6.70 24.86 -2.13
N GLY A 39 6.26 25.84 -1.33
CA GLY A 39 4.84 26.25 -1.26
C GLY A 39 3.93 25.32 -0.45
N ILE A 40 4.44 24.22 0.11
CA ILE A 40 3.70 23.41 1.09
C ILE A 40 3.97 23.99 2.47
N SER A 41 2.92 24.48 3.14
CA SER A 41 3.00 25.00 4.51
C SER A 41 3.62 23.98 5.45
N ASP A 42 4.51 24.45 6.32
CA ASP A 42 5.13 23.66 7.39
C ASP A 42 5.93 22.43 6.91
N TRP A 43 6.38 22.41 5.65
CA TRP A 43 7.09 21.29 5.02
C TRP A 43 8.23 20.70 5.87
N ALA A 44 9.07 21.55 6.46
CA ALA A 44 10.17 21.09 7.33
C ALA A 44 9.63 20.30 8.54
N SER A 45 8.55 20.75 9.16
CA SER A 45 7.98 20.10 10.35
C SER A 45 7.25 18.79 10.06
N ILE A 46 6.67 18.67 8.85
CA ILE A 46 5.92 17.48 8.42
C ILE A 46 6.83 16.45 7.74
N THR A 47 8.11 16.75 7.48
CA THR A 47 9.06 15.82 6.85
C THR A 47 10.03 15.21 7.85
N GLU A 48 10.60 14.07 7.50
CA GLU A 48 11.73 13.49 8.25
C GLU A 48 13.03 14.24 7.93
N ASN A 49 13.82 14.58 8.95
CA ASN A 49 15.18 15.13 8.84
C ASN A 49 15.29 16.42 8.01
N ASP A 50 14.27 17.29 8.04
CA ASP A 50 14.27 18.61 7.38
C ASP A 50 14.61 18.57 5.88
N TRP A 51 14.18 17.50 5.19
CA TRP A 51 14.45 17.35 3.76
C TRP A 51 13.73 18.42 2.95
N ALA A 52 14.49 19.26 2.24
CA ALA A 52 13.94 20.42 1.54
C ALA A 52 12.96 20.10 0.41
N ARG A 53 13.13 18.97 -0.31
CA ARG A 53 12.30 18.65 -1.48
C ARG A 53 12.23 17.16 -1.82
N LEU A 54 11.12 16.77 -2.45
CA LEU A 54 10.92 15.46 -3.09
C LEU A 54 10.73 15.66 -4.60
N ASP A 55 11.69 15.21 -5.41
CA ASP A 55 11.63 15.28 -6.87
C ASP A 55 10.95 14.04 -7.47
N LEU A 56 9.81 14.26 -8.12
CA LEU A 56 8.97 13.26 -8.78
C LEU A 56 9.06 13.33 -10.31
N SER A 57 9.90 14.21 -10.87
CA SER A 57 10.04 14.39 -12.31
C SER A 57 10.58 13.14 -13.01
N GLY A 58 10.22 12.95 -14.28
CA GLY A 58 10.75 11.85 -15.12
C GLY A 58 10.39 10.44 -14.63
N LEU A 59 9.41 10.29 -13.74
CA LEU A 59 8.87 8.98 -13.36
C LEU A 59 7.86 8.50 -14.40
N PRO A 60 7.83 7.19 -14.71
CA PRO A 60 6.76 6.63 -15.52
C PRO A 60 5.41 6.79 -14.80
N GLU A 61 4.34 7.04 -15.56
CA GLU A 61 3.00 7.04 -14.97
C GLU A 61 2.63 5.65 -14.44
N PRO A 62 1.94 5.54 -13.29
CA PRO A 62 1.38 6.62 -12.46
C PRO A 62 2.25 6.98 -11.23
N TYR A 63 3.55 6.63 -11.20
CA TYR A 63 4.38 6.69 -9.99
C TYR A 63 4.43 8.06 -9.32
N ALA A 64 4.53 9.14 -10.10
CA ALA A 64 4.56 10.49 -9.56
C ALA A 64 3.26 10.82 -8.79
N ALA A 65 2.11 10.46 -9.38
CA ALA A 65 0.81 10.69 -8.74
C ALA A 65 0.63 9.86 -7.47
N GLU A 66 1.09 8.61 -7.48
CA GLU A 66 1.04 7.72 -6.33
C GLU A 66 1.92 8.21 -5.18
N LEU A 67 3.17 8.60 -5.45
CA LEU A 67 4.09 9.12 -4.43
C LEU A 67 3.61 10.44 -3.86
N ALA A 68 3.11 11.35 -4.70
CA ALA A 68 2.56 12.62 -4.23
C ALA A 68 1.36 12.42 -3.33
N TRP A 69 0.43 11.53 -3.72
CA TRP A 69 -0.74 11.23 -2.90
C TRP A 69 -0.35 10.57 -1.58
N MET A 70 0.60 9.63 -1.60
CA MET A 70 1.12 9.00 -0.38
C MET A 70 1.76 10.01 0.57
N ALA A 71 2.54 10.95 0.04
CA ALA A 71 3.18 12.01 0.83
C ALA A 71 2.14 12.94 1.47
N HIS A 72 1.13 13.36 0.70
CA HIS A 72 0.01 14.15 1.20
C HIS A 72 -0.77 13.39 2.28
N TRP A 73 -1.06 12.11 2.04
CA TRP A 73 -1.76 11.26 3.00
C TRP A 73 -1.00 11.18 4.34
N GLN A 74 0.33 10.98 4.32
CA GLN A 74 1.14 10.96 5.54
C GLN A 74 1.02 12.28 6.32
N ALA A 75 1.13 13.41 5.62
CA ALA A 75 1.00 14.73 6.23
C ALA A 75 -0.37 14.92 6.90
N CYS A 76 -1.46 14.52 6.25
CA CYS A 76 -2.81 14.60 6.82
C CYS A 76 -3.04 13.62 7.98
N ASP A 77 -2.43 12.44 7.93
CA ASP A 77 -2.50 11.41 8.97
C ASP A 77 -1.62 11.75 10.20
N GLY A 78 -0.82 12.81 10.14
CA GLY A 78 0.08 13.23 11.22
C GLY A 78 1.36 12.38 11.31
N THR A 79 1.62 11.53 10.32
CA THR A 79 2.89 10.82 10.18
C THR A 79 3.87 11.70 9.41
N ARG A 80 5.14 11.75 9.83
CA ARG A 80 6.15 12.45 9.05
C ARG A 80 6.29 11.84 7.65
N VAL A 81 6.35 12.71 6.64
CA VAL A 81 6.53 12.33 5.24
C VAL A 81 7.91 11.72 5.07
N SER A 82 7.95 10.49 4.57
CA SER A 82 9.18 9.70 4.42
C SER A 82 9.94 10.05 3.13
N VAL A 83 10.28 11.34 2.98
CA VAL A 83 10.87 11.93 1.77
C VAL A 83 12.06 11.12 1.26
N LEU A 84 12.98 10.73 2.15
CA LEU A 84 14.18 10.01 1.78
C LEU A 84 13.88 8.61 1.22
N ALA A 85 12.86 7.93 1.75
CA ALA A 85 12.44 6.62 1.27
C ALA A 85 11.74 6.72 -0.09
N MET A 86 10.85 7.71 -0.25
CA MET A 86 10.17 8.00 -1.51
C MET A 86 11.15 8.43 -2.61
N ALA A 87 12.09 9.32 -2.30
CA ALA A 87 13.12 9.77 -3.23
C ALA A 87 14.02 8.61 -3.67
N GLN A 88 14.36 7.69 -2.76
CA GLN A 88 15.11 6.49 -3.12
C GLN A 88 14.33 5.62 -4.11
N LEU A 89 13.05 5.33 -3.84
CA LEU A 89 12.23 4.55 -4.75
C LEU A 89 12.08 5.25 -6.11
N ALA A 90 11.78 6.55 -6.09
CA ALA A 90 11.67 7.37 -7.30
C ALA A 90 12.94 7.27 -8.16
N HIS A 91 14.12 7.40 -7.53
CA HIS A 91 15.38 7.32 -8.25
C HIS A 91 15.65 5.91 -8.83
N ILE A 92 15.33 4.85 -8.08
CA ILE A 92 15.43 3.46 -8.55
C ILE A 92 14.53 3.25 -9.78
N VAL A 93 13.26 3.64 -9.67
CA VAL A 93 12.25 3.48 -10.74
C VAL A 93 12.63 4.28 -11.98
N ARG A 94 13.03 5.56 -11.81
CA ARG A 94 13.49 6.43 -12.90
C ARG A 94 14.67 5.82 -13.64
N HIS A 95 15.66 5.32 -12.90
CA HIS A 95 16.85 4.70 -13.49
C HIS A 95 16.51 3.40 -14.21
N ALA A 96 15.69 2.53 -13.61
CA ALA A 96 15.25 1.28 -14.21
C ALA A 96 14.48 1.51 -15.51
N ALA A 97 13.51 2.43 -15.51
CA ALA A 97 12.76 2.80 -16.70
C ALA A 97 13.66 3.37 -17.80
N GLY A 98 14.60 4.26 -17.45
CA GLY A 98 15.54 4.84 -18.41
C GLY A 98 16.52 3.83 -19.03
N GLN A 99 16.75 2.68 -18.40
CA GLN A 99 17.56 1.58 -18.92
C GLN A 99 16.73 0.49 -19.59
N GLY A 100 15.41 0.67 -19.73
CA GLY A 100 14.52 -0.36 -20.27
C GLY A 100 14.39 -1.61 -19.37
N HIS A 101 14.80 -1.51 -18.10
CA HIS A 101 14.63 -2.60 -17.15
C HIS A 101 13.16 -2.73 -16.76
N ARG A 102 12.72 -3.96 -16.47
CA ARG A 102 11.34 -4.22 -16.08
C ARG A 102 11.04 -3.57 -14.73
N VAL A 103 10.07 -2.66 -14.72
CA VAL A 103 9.51 -2.06 -13.51
C VAL A 103 8.05 -2.49 -13.39
N PRO A 104 7.52 -2.78 -12.19
CA PRO A 104 6.09 -2.90 -11.98
C PRO A 104 5.34 -1.69 -12.54
N ALA A 105 4.10 -1.88 -12.99
CA ALA A 105 3.34 -0.80 -13.61
C ALA A 105 2.92 0.30 -12.61
N SER A 106 3.02 0.04 -11.30
CA SER A 106 2.54 0.93 -10.23
C SER A 106 3.06 0.46 -8.87
N ILE A 107 3.17 1.37 -7.90
CA ILE A 107 3.47 1.07 -6.49
C ILE A 107 2.38 0.18 -5.87
N ARG A 108 1.11 0.34 -6.27
CA ARG A 108 -0.01 -0.51 -5.82
C ARG A 108 0.16 -1.97 -6.24
N GLN A 109 0.81 -2.22 -7.38
CA GLN A 109 1.04 -3.56 -7.92
C GLN A 109 2.40 -4.15 -7.54
N MET A 110 3.34 -3.29 -7.11
CA MET A 110 4.64 -3.71 -6.59
C MET A 110 4.47 -4.30 -5.21
N ASP A 111 4.72 -5.60 -5.05
CA ASP A 111 4.87 -6.22 -3.74
C ASP A 111 6.31 -6.03 -3.21
N TRP A 112 6.54 -6.49 -1.98
CA TRP A 112 7.84 -6.34 -1.34
C TRP A 112 8.95 -7.09 -2.08
N GLU A 113 8.66 -8.26 -2.65
CA GLU A 113 9.62 -9.07 -3.39
C GLU A 113 10.05 -8.34 -4.67
N ALA A 114 9.10 -7.85 -5.46
CA ALA A 114 9.41 -7.06 -6.65
C ALA A 114 10.19 -5.77 -6.33
N ALA A 115 9.86 -5.11 -5.21
CA ALA A 115 10.59 -3.93 -4.76
C ALA A 115 12.03 -4.25 -4.33
N TYR A 116 12.21 -5.36 -3.62
CA TYR A 116 13.49 -5.86 -3.16
C TYR A 116 14.39 -6.25 -4.34
N GLU A 117 13.86 -6.99 -5.31
CA GLU A 117 14.57 -7.36 -6.54
C GLU A 117 14.98 -6.12 -7.34
N LEU A 118 14.06 -5.17 -7.53
CA LEU A 118 14.33 -3.92 -8.25
C LEU A 118 15.43 -3.10 -7.56
N GLN A 119 15.42 -3.03 -6.22
CA GLN A 119 16.48 -2.38 -5.46
C GLN A 119 17.81 -3.12 -5.60
N GLY A 120 17.81 -4.45 -5.49
CA GLY A 120 18.99 -5.28 -5.69
C GLY A 120 19.62 -5.06 -7.07
N TRP A 121 18.80 -5.09 -8.12
CA TRP A 121 19.21 -4.80 -9.49
C TRP A 121 19.84 -3.41 -9.61
N TYR A 122 19.17 -2.37 -9.09
CA TYR A 122 19.69 -0.99 -9.19
C TYR A 122 21.05 -0.86 -8.48
N TYR A 123 21.20 -1.42 -7.28
CA TYR A 123 22.46 -1.33 -6.54
C TYR A 123 23.58 -2.10 -7.24
N ALA A 124 23.30 -3.31 -7.76
CA ALA A 124 24.28 -4.10 -8.48
C ALA A 124 24.74 -3.45 -9.78
N ASN A 125 23.81 -2.89 -10.57
CA ASN A 125 24.12 -2.35 -11.90
C ASN A 125 24.66 -0.92 -11.84
N TYR A 126 24.01 -0.04 -11.07
CA TYR A 126 24.36 1.38 -11.03
C TYR A 126 25.42 1.69 -9.97
N ARG A 127 25.28 1.14 -8.76
CA ARG A 127 26.20 1.41 -7.65
C ARG A 127 27.36 0.43 -7.56
N ARG A 128 27.38 -0.62 -8.39
CA ARG A 128 28.38 -1.71 -8.39
C ARG A 128 28.63 -2.30 -7.00
N ARG A 129 27.57 -2.39 -6.19
CA ARG A 129 27.60 -2.90 -4.81
C ARG A 129 26.27 -3.53 -4.44
N LEU A 130 26.23 -4.34 -3.39
CA LEU A 130 24.97 -4.81 -2.83
C LEU A 130 24.32 -3.73 -1.92
N PRO A 131 22.99 -3.68 -1.85
CA PRO A 131 22.29 -2.81 -0.91
C PRO A 131 22.59 -3.23 0.54
N GLY A 132 22.95 -2.27 1.38
CA GLY A 132 23.13 -2.51 2.82
C GLY A 132 21.79 -2.60 3.56
N GLY A 133 21.78 -3.19 4.76
CA GLY A 133 20.55 -3.41 5.54
C GLY A 133 19.71 -2.15 5.81
N GLN A 134 20.34 -0.98 5.95
CA GLN A 134 19.63 0.29 6.09
C GLN A 134 18.87 0.71 4.82
N SER A 135 19.37 0.34 3.64
CA SER A 135 18.68 0.60 2.36
C SER A 135 17.41 -0.23 2.24
N HIS A 136 17.44 -1.49 2.69
CA HIS A 136 16.23 -2.34 2.75
C HIS A 136 15.21 -1.79 3.75
N ARG A 137 15.65 -1.43 4.96
CA ARG A 137 14.78 -0.86 5.99
C ARG A 137 14.07 0.40 5.50
N ARG A 138 14.80 1.28 4.83
CA ARG A 138 14.26 2.51 4.27
C ARG A 138 13.22 2.25 3.18
N LEU A 139 13.51 1.35 2.23
CA LEU A 139 12.53 0.99 1.20
C LEU A 139 11.24 0.46 1.83
N ARG A 140 11.35 -0.33 2.90
CA ARG A 140 10.18 -0.90 3.59
C ARG A 140 9.23 0.14 4.18
N ILE A 141 9.70 1.35 4.47
CA ILE A 141 8.84 2.47 4.93
C ILE A 141 7.79 2.83 3.86
N VAL A 142 8.16 2.78 2.58
CA VAL A 142 7.23 3.06 1.47
C VAL A 142 6.10 2.03 1.42
N PHE A 143 6.35 0.80 1.86
CA PHE A 143 5.37 -0.29 1.89
C PHE A 143 4.58 -0.36 3.21
N GLY A 144 4.62 0.72 4.01
CA GLY A 144 3.82 0.87 5.22
C GLY A 144 2.40 1.42 4.95
N PHE A 145 1.85 2.13 5.94
CA PHE A 145 0.47 2.62 5.93
C PHE A 145 0.12 3.47 4.71
N ALA A 146 1.01 4.34 4.24
CA ALA A 146 0.74 5.20 3.10
C ALA A 146 0.41 4.42 1.82
N ARG A 147 1.12 3.31 1.55
CA ARG A 147 0.82 2.45 0.41
C ARG A 147 -0.48 1.67 0.62
N GLN A 148 -0.73 1.21 1.84
CA GLN A 148 -1.99 0.52 2.16
C GLN A 148 -3.20 1.46 1.98
N ALA A 149 -3.08 2.71 2.42
CA ALA A 149 -4.09 3.74 2.21
C ALA A 149 -4.28 4.06 0.72
N LEU A 150 -3.19 4.11 -0.06
CA LEU A 150 -3.26 4.30 -1.51
C LEU A 150 -4.04 3.17 -2.19
N ILE A 151 -3.77 1.91 -1.81
CA ILE A 151 -4.49 0.74 -2.33
C ILE A 151 -5.97 0.84 -1.96
N ALA A 152 -6.28 1.16 -0.70
CA ALA A 152 -7.66 1.29 -0.21
C ALA A 152 -8.42 2.39 -0.95
N ALA A 153 -7.84 3.57 -1.10
CA ALA A 153 -8.44 4.73 -1.78
C ALA A 153 -8.61 4.51 -3.30
N CYS A 154 -7.76 3.68 -3.91
CA CYS A 154 -7.89 3.28 -5.32
C CYS A 154 -8.78 2.05 -5.55
N HIS A 155 -9.32 1.44 -4.49
CA HIS A 155 -10.17 0.26 -4.60
C HIS A 155 -11.63 0.67 -4.65
N ASP A 156 -12.27 0.49 -5.80
CA ASP A 156 -13.66 0.90 -6.03
C ASP A 156 -14.70 -0.10 -5.48
N GLY A 157 -14.25 -1.29 -5.08
CA GLY A 157 -15.11 -2.32 -4.49
C GLY A 157 -15.38 -2.10 -3.00
N LEU A 158 -16.03 -3.08 -2.38
CA LEU A 158 -16.23 -3.10 -0.94
C LEU A 158 -14.87 -3.26 -0.24
N TRP A 159 -14.65 -2.52 0.85
CA TRP A 159 -13.35 -2.49 1.55
C TRP A 159 -12.89 -3.88 1.98
N TRP A 160 -13.82 -4.75 2.38
CA TRP A 160 -13.51 -6.11 2.84
C TRP A 160 -13.02 -7.02 1.71
N GLN A 161 -13.13 -6.60 0.44
CA GLN A 161 -12.51 -7.30 -0.68
C GLN A 161 -11.00 -7.10 -0.75
N LEU A 162 -10.41 -6.20 0.04
CA LEU A 162 -8.96 -6.03 0.15
C LEU A 162 -8.33 -7.15 0.99
N ASP A 163 -7.06 -7.45 0.74
CA ASP A 163 -6.31 -8.49 1.47
C ASP A 163 -5.68 -7.99 2.77
N ASP A 164 -5.60 -6.68 2.95
CA ASP A 164 -5.09 -6.00 4.13
C ASP A 164 -6.10 -4.95 4.60
N TRP A 165 -6.57 -5.09 5.83
CA TRP A 165 -7.56 -4.22 6.45
C TRP A 165 -6.89 -3.42 7.56
N HIS A 166 -7.03 -2.11 7.53
CA HIS A 166 -6.52 -1.25 8.60
C HIS A 166 -7.37 0.02 8.68
N PRO A 167 -8.05 0.29 9.81
CA PRO A 167 -9.00 1.41 9.87
C PRO A 167 -8.35 2.77 9.66
N ARG A 168 -7.12 2.97 10.15
CA ARG A 168 -6.28 4.14 9.82
C ARG A 168 -6.12 4.39 8.31
N CYS A 169 -5.99 3.33 7.51
CA CYS A 169 -5.72 3.41 6.08
C CYS A 169 -6.98 3.41 5.22
N ASP A 170 -8.07 2.84 5.73
CA ASP A 170 -9.35 2.72 5.02
C ASP A 170 -10.51 3.21 5.92
N PRO A 171 -10.97 4.46 5.75
CA PRO A 171 -12.02 5.04 6.59
C PRO A 171 -13.40 4.43 6.34
N ARG A 172 -13.55 3.55 5.34
CA ARG A 172 -14.81 2.83 5.09
C ARG A 172 -15.03 1.71 6.09
N ILE A 173 -14.00 1.26 6.80
CA ILE A 173 -14.10 0.21 7.81
C ILE A 173 -14.94 0.74 8.99
N PRO A 174 -16.09 0.12 9.31
CA PRO A 174 -16.93 0.58 10.41
C PRO A 174 -16.21 0.47 11.76
N LEU A 175 -16.19 1.58 12.50
CA LEU A 175 -15.65 1.67 13.85
C LEU A 175 -16.70 2.22 14.82
N THR A 176 -16.64 1.79 16.08
CA THR A 176 -17.39 2.43 17.15
C THR A 176 -16.64 3.66 17.69
N ASN A 177 -17.35 4.63 18.28
CA ASN A 177 -16.78 5.89 18.79
C ASN A 177 -15.61 5.72 19.77
N ARG A 178 -15.51 4.58 20.45
CA ARG A 178 -14.45 4.25 21.40
C ARG A 178 -13.91 2.85 21.14
N GLU A 179 -13.59 2.55 19.88
CA GLU A 179 -13.03 1.26 19.51
C GLU A 179 -11.62 1.07 20.10
N PRO A 180 -11.39 0.10 21.01
CA PRO A 180 -10.12 -0.03 21.72
C PRO A 180 -8.90 -0.28 20.81
N VAL A 181 -9.09 -0.97 19.69
CA VAL A 181 -8.00 -1.37 18.78
C VAL A 181 -8.15 -0.79 17.38
N ALA A 182 -8.72 0.41 17.25
CA ALA A 182 -8.84 1.12 15.96
C ALA A 182 -7.50 1.26 15.20
N ASN A 183 -6.38 1.27 15.94
CA ASN A 183 -5.04 1.39 15.40
C ASN A 183 -4.40 0.06 14.95
N TYR A 184 -5.09 -1.08 15.11
CA TYR A 184 -4.58 -2.38 14.71
C TYR A 184 -5.24 -2.83 13.41
N GLY A 185 -4.42 -3.19 12.42
CA GLY A 185 -4.86 -3.83 11.20
C GLY A 185 -4.90 -5.36 11.30
N CYS A 186 -5.52 -6.00 10.31
CA CYS A 186 -5.43 -7.44 10.12
C CYS A 186 -5.42 -7.78 8.62
N SER A 187 -4.84 -8.93 8.26
CA SER A 187 -4.62 -9.29 6.85
C SER A 187 -5.28 -10.62 6.52
N PRO A 188 -6.53 -10.65 6.04
CA PRO A 188 -7.14 -11.88 5.52
C PRO A 188 -6.34 -12.50 4.36
N GLY A 189 -5.54 -11.72 3.63
CA GLY A 189 -4.66 -12.21 2.57
C GLY A 189 -3.63 -13.27 3.01
N GLN A 190 -3.38 -13.38 4.32
CA GLN A 190 -2.50 -14.40 4.89
C GLN A 190 -3.15 -15.79 5.00
N ILE A 191 -4.46 -15.90 4.81
CA ILE A 191 -5.17 -17.20 4.75
C ILE A 191 -4.78 -17.89 3.44
N SER A 192 -4.10 -19.02 3.52
CA SER A 192 -3.55 -19.74 2.37
C SER A 192 -4.64 -20.35 1.47
N GLN A 193 -5.70 -20.90 2.08
CA GLN A 193 -6.80 -21.54 1.36
C GLN A 193 -7.69 -20.50 0.66
N PRO A 194 -7.78 -20.49 -0.70
CA PRO A 194 -8.49 -19.42 -1.42
C PRO A 194 -9.98 -19.33 -1.12
N TRP A 195 -10.66 -20.47 -0.98
CA TRP A 195 -12.09 -20.52 -0.66
C TRP A 195 -12.35 -19.98 0.76
N LEU A 196 -11.49 -20.34 1.73
CA LEU A 196 -11.62 -19.89 3.12
C LEU A 196 -11.37 -18.38 3.18
N ARG A 197 -10.34 -17.89 2.50
CA ARG A 197 -10.05 -16.45 2.42
C ARG A 197 -11.25 -15.67 1.90
N ALA A 198 -11.86 -16.12 0.80
CA ALA A 198 -13.04 -15.46 0.23
C ALA A 198 -14.22 -15.47 1.21
N ALA A 199 -14.51 -16.61 1.82
CA ALA A 199 -15.60 -16.77 2.79
C ALA A 199 -15.38 -15.89 4.03
N VAL A 200 -14.17 -15.87 4.58
CA VAL A 200 -13.80 -15.05 5.75
C VAL A 200 -13.94 -13.57 5.45
N LYS A 201 -13.47 -13.12 4.29
CA LYS A 201 -13.58 -11.71 3.88
C LYS A 201 -15.03 -11.27 3.78
N TRP A 202 -15.87 -12.06 3.11
CA TRP A 202 -17.30 -11.78 3.00
C TRP A 202 -18.00 -11.82 4.37
N HIS A 203 -17.77 -12.87 5.17
CA HIS A 203 -18.43 -13.04 6.47
C HIS A 203 -18.06 -11.93 7.46
N LEU A 204 -16.77 -11.69 7.69
CA LEU A 204 -16.32 -10.68 8.65
C LEU A 204 -16.66 -9.27 8.17
N GLY A 205 -16.55 -9.00 6.86
CA GLY A 205 -16.99 -7.73 6.27
C GLY A 205 -18.48 -7.49 6.54
N THR A 206 -19.33 -8.44 6.18
CA THR A 206 -20.79 -8.33 6.37
C THR A 206 -21.19 -8.19 7.83
N MET A 207 -20.55 -8.93 8.74
CA MET A 207 -20.85 -8.87 10.17
C MET A 207 -20.39 -7.54 10.81
N LEU A 208 -19.33 -6.93 10.28
CA LEU A 208 -18.89 -5.61 10.73
C LEU A 208 -19.83 -4.50 10.20
N GLU A 209 -20.24 -4.59 8.94
CA GLU A 209 -21.20 -3.67 8.30
C GLU A 209 -22.58 -3.72 8.98
N SER A 210 -23.04 -4.91 9.39
CA SER A 210 -24.30 -5.06 10.11
C SER A 210 -24.25 -4.63 11.58
N GLY A 211 -23.06 -4.33 12.10
CA GLY A 211 -22.84 -4.04 13.52
C GLY A 211 -22.93 -5.27 14.44
N ALA A 212 -23.08 -6.47 13.88
CA ALA A 212 -23.13 -7.71 14.65
C ALA A 212 -21.75 -8.09 15.24
N LEU A 213 -20.67 -7.61 14.63
CA LEU A 213 -19.32 -7.64 15.20
C LEU A 213 -18.75 -6.24 15.29
N ARG A 214 -17.78 -6.06 16.20
CA ARG A 214 -16.94 -4.86 16.30
C ARG A 214 -15.56 -5.13 15.71
N TRP A 215 -14.84 -4.06 15.37
CA TRP A 215 -13.50 -4.17 14.81
C TRP A 215 -12.54 -4.94 15.73
N THR A 216 -12.66 -4.75 17.05
CA THR A 216 -11.86 -5.49 18.04
C THR A 216 -12.09 -7.00 17.92
N SER A 217 -13.35 -7.43 17.82
CA SER A 217 -13.68 -8.86 17.67
C SER A 217 -13.15 -9.41 16.35
N VAL A 218 -13.26 -8.65 15.26
CA VAL A 218 -12.74 -9.04 13.94
C VAL A 218 -11.21 -9.18 13.97
N SER A 219 -10.49 -8.15 14.42
CA SER A 219 -9.03 -8.07 14.34
C SER A 219 -8.31 -8.92 15.39
N GLN A 220 -8.80 -8.98 16.63
CA GLN A 220 -8.09 -9.62 17.75
C GLN A 220 -8.53 -11.05 18.03
N GLU A 221 -9.79 -11.40 17.75
CA GLU A 221 -10.34 -12.71 18.11
C GLU A 221 -10.58 -13.60 16.88
N ARG A 222 -11.41 -13.11 15.94
CA ARG A 222 -11.86 -13.91 14.79
C ARG A 222 -10.73 -14.17 13.80
N MET A 223 -10.00 -13.12 13.37
CA MET A 223 -8.94 -13.28 12.38
C MET A 223 -7.81 -14.21 12.85
N PRO A 224 -7.27 -14.10 14.08
CA PRO A 224 -6.26 -15.05 14.56
C PRO A 224 -6.78 -16.49 14.63
N SER A 225 -8.04 -16.69 15.04
CA SER A 225 -8.66 -18.03 15.11
C SER A 225 -8.81 -18.65 13.73
N LEU A 226 -9.25 -17.87 12.74
CA LEU A 226 -9.40 -18.31 11.35
C LEU A 226 -8.05 -18.62 10.69
N ARG A 227 -6.98 -17.89 11.04
CA ARG A 227 -5.62 -18.22 10.60
C ARG A 227 -5.10 -19.53 11.20
N ARG A 228 -5.44 -19.83 12.46
CA ARG A 228 -5.11 -21.15 13.06
C ARG A 228 -5.86 -22.27 12.35
N PHE A 229 -7.13 -22.04 12.01
CA PHE A 229 -7.94 -23.00 11.25
C PHE A 229 -7.38 -23.22 9.84
N ASP A 230 -6.99 -22.15 9.13
CA ASP A 230 -6.29 -22.23 7.84
C ASP A 230 -5.03 -23.10 7.93
N LYS A 231 -4.18 -22.86 8.92
CA LYS A 231 -2.97 -23.65 9.14
C LYS A 231 -3.28 -25.14 9.41
N TRP A 232 -4.31 -25.41 10.20
CA TRP A 232 -4.76 -26.78 10.46
C TRP A 232 -5.24 -27.47 9.18
N LEU A 233 -6.05 -26.79 8.37
CA LEU A 233 -6.50 -27.31 7.06
C LEU A 233 -5.31 -27.64 6.16
N SER A 234 -4.34 -26.74 6.05
CA SER A 234 -3.15 -26.98 5.22
C SER A 234 -2.27 -28.12 5.75
N THR A 235 -2.34 -28.45 7.05
CA THR A 235 -1.60 -29.59 7.62
C THR A 235 -2.35 -30.92 7.45
N CYS A 236 -3.69 -30.90 7.41
CA CYS A 236 -4.51 -32.11 7.35
C CYS A 236 -4.84 -32.59 5.94
N PHE A 237 -4.74 -31.71 4.94
CA PHE A 237 -5.13 -31.99 3.56
C PHE A 237 -4.00 -31.77 2.53
N GLU A 238 -2.76 -31.61 3.02
CA GLU A 238 -1.51 -31.79 2.24
C GLU A 238 -0.89 -33.15 2.57
#